data_AF-E9D252-F1
#
_entry.id   AF-E9D252-F1
#
_cell.length_a   1.000
_cell.length_b   1.000
_cell.length_c   1.000
_cell.angle_alpha   90.00
_cell.angle_beta   90.00
_cell.angle_gamma   90.00
#
_symmetry.space_group_name_H-M   'P 1'
#
loop_
_entity.id
_entity.type
_entity.pdbx_description
1 polymer ?
#
loop_
_entity_poly.entity_id
_entity_poly.type
_entity_poly.pdbx_seq_one_letter_code
_entity_poly.pdbx_strand_id
1 'polypeptide(L)'
;MLWTRTDVVLLVRQQETPFAAWEGGASNPSKVEGSNSPYPPRQRKPSILKGDKKGTEHKKGRKSADFIKEPVSAEGPMAVHDPEPIEPNSHADQNQASQPSTPAKSTPWKSANNSTDSSQSENLPTQDEYSWFKVSPRHLMLASPHFKETLTKGGRKAHILDSDGCITIREDGRDPDAMLLLMNVIHGRTRMVPREITLEMLAKVAVLVDVYQCSEVVAVFSDIWIQRLTVPFPNTYSRDLILWIWVAWVFRKPEEFQLATQIALCQTPGPLPTLGLPIPQKVIDTIDEQRKDSIDQIVEHLHGLRQDFLEQQESCSFECSSMLFGALTIEMHRRNLLPRTASPFPGASFAKVVQSVRLIRSPTWCPVAGWVSFNSTCRAHGCILSKFIDPVIEGLEHDLAGLELNDIE
;
A
#
# COMPACT_ATOMS: atom_id res chain seq x y z
N MET A 1 34.59 -0.79 24.31
CA MET A 1 33.94 -2.01 23.77
C MET A 1 34.95 -2.71 22.88
N LEU A 2 35.31 -3.95 23.17
CA LEU A 2 36.27 -4.74 22.39
C LEU A 2 35.55 -5.36 21.18
N TRP A 3 36.08 -5.13 19.99
CA TRP A 3 35.56 -5.69 18.74
C TRP A 3 35.93 -7.16 18.64
N THR A 4 35.01 -8.03 18.22
CA THR A 4 35.33 -9.43 17.93
C THR A 4 35.54 -9.59 16.43
N ARG A 5 36.48 -10.46 16.02
CA ARG A 5 36.90 -10.76 14.62
C ARG A 5 35.79 -11.30 13.68
N THR A 6 34.53 -11.12 14.03
CA THR A 6 33.36 -11.66 13.31
C THR A 6 32.23 -10.65 13.17
N ASP A 7 32.36 -9.41 13.64
CA ASP A 7 31.28 -8.43 13.54
C ASP A 7 31.14 -7.90 12.10
N VAL A 8 29.91 -7.58 11.69
CA VAL A 8 29.61 -6.94 10.39
C VAL A 8 29.33 -5.46 10.63
N VAL A 9 29.92 -4.61 9.80
CA VAL A 9 29.67 -3.17 9.77
C VAL A 9 28.91 -2.84 8.49
N LEU A 10 27.70 -2.33 8.62
CA LEU A 10 26.96 -1.75 7.49
C LEU A 10 27.25 -0.26 7.44
N LEU A 11 27.77 0.23 6.32
CA LEU A 11 27.94 1.65 6.03
C LEU A 11 26.78 2.08 5.13
N VAL A 12 25.90 2.91 5.66
CA VAL A 12 24.64 3.29 5.01
C VAL A 12 24.70 4.75 4.66
N ARG A 13 24.37 5.07 3.41
CA ARG A 13 24.32 6.45 2.92
C ARG A 13 22.94 6.74 2.36
N GLN A 14 22.34 7.83 2.84
CA GLN A 14 21.08 8.32 2.29
C GLN A 14 21.29 8.92 0.91
N GLN A 15 20.33 8.71 0.01
CA GLN A 15 20.29 9.40 -1.27
C GLN A 15 19.88 10.87 -1.07
N GLU A 16 20.51 11.79 -1.79
CA GLU A 16 20.17 13.22 -1.73
C GLU A 16 18.79 13.54 -2.35
N THR A 17 18.23 12.60 -3.13
CA THR A 17 16.92 12.76 -3.76
C THR A 17 15.77 12.35 -2.82
N PRO A 18 14.64 13.06 -2.83
CA PRO A 18 13.48 12.68 -2.02
C PRO A 18 12.96 11.29 -2.39
N PHE A 19 12.61 10.48 -1.38
CA PHE A 19 12.08 9.14 -1.57
C PHE A 19 10.72 9.18 -2.27
N ALA A 20 10.56 8.40 -3.34
CA ALA A 20 9.32 8.32 -4.11
C ALA A 20 8.71 9.69 -4.45
N ALA A 21 9.53 10.61 -4.95
CA ALA A 21 9.10 11.97 -5.27
C ALA A 21 7.97 11.95 -6.31
N TRP A 22 6.91 12.72 -6.06
CA TRP A 22 5.82 12.92 -7.02
C TRP A 22 6.22 14.00 -8.03
N GLU A 23 6.11 13.71 -9.33
CA GLU A 23 6.45 14.68 -10.36
C GLU A 23 5.47 15.88 -10.34
N GLY A 24 6.03 17.10 -10.42
CA GLY A 24 5.26 18.30 -10.76
C GLY A 24 5.00 19.33 -9.67
N GLY A 25 5.68 19.32 -8.51
CA GLY A 25 5.66 20.43 -7.53
C GLY A 25 4.30 20.76 -6.88
N ALA A 26 3.20 20.18 -7.36
CA ALA A 26 1.89 20.25 -6.77
C ALA A 26 1.84 19.30 -5.58
N SER A 27 1.41 19.83 -4.43
CA SER A 27 1.06 19.04 -3.26
C SER A 27 0.18 17.84 -3.66
N ASN A 28 0.48 16.67 -3.09
CA ASN A 28 -0.33 15.44 -3.17
C ASN A 28 -1.82 15.77 -3.33
N PRO A 29 -2.53 15.30 -4.38
CA PRO A 29 -3.94 15.67 -4.63
C PRO A 29 -4.87 15.36 -3.44
N SER A 30 -4.45 14.49 -2.53
CA SER A 30 -5.08 14.22 -1.23
C SER A 30 -5.21 15.43 -0.30
N LYS A 31 -4.53 16.57 -0.56
CA LYS A 31 -4.67 17.81 0.24
C LYS A 31 -5.84 18.71 -0.18
N VAL A 32 -6.59 18.36 -1.22
CA VAL A 32 -7.83 19.08 -1.57
C VAL A 32 -8.99 18.42 -0.82
N GLU A 33 -9.46 19.07 0.23
CA GLU A 33 -10.69 18.67 0.92
C GLU A 33 -11.88 18.67 -0.05
N GLY A 34 -12.56 17.53 -0.15
CA GLY A 34 -13.88 17.41 -0.79
C GLY A 34 -13.86 17.08 -2.28
N SER A 35 -13.59 15.82 -2.64
CA SER A 35 -14.16 15.25 -3.86
C SER A 35 -14.97 13.99 -3.52
N ASN A 36 -16.26 14.02 -3.84
CA ASN A 36 -17.14 12.86 -3.73
C ASN A 36 -16.72 11.85 -4.80
N SER A 37 -15.92 10.86 -4.42
CA SER A 37 -15.65 9.69 -5.27
C SER A 37 -16.95 8.89 -5.42
N PRO A 38 -17.36 8.53 -6.65
CA PRO A 38 -18.54 7.69 -6.89
C PRO A 38 -18.36 6.23 -6.45
N TYR A 39 -17.15 5.85 -6.01
CA TYR A 39 -16.83 4.50 -5.52
C TYR A 39 -16.82 4.49 -3.99
N PRO A 40 -17.93 4.09 -3.33
CA PRO A 40 -17.96 4.05 -1.88
C PRO A 40 -16.98 2.99 -1.34
N PRO A 41 -16.23 3.28 -0.26
CA PRO A 41 -15.43 2.27 0.40
C PRO A 41 -16.33 1.13 0.87
N ARG A 42 -15.95 -0.12 0.61
CA ARG A 42 -16.47 -1.25 1.38
C ARG A 42 -16.05 -1.03 2.83
N GLN A 43 -16.98 -0.56 3.65
CA GLN A 43 -16.74 -0.30 5.06
C GLN A 43 -16.29 -1.60 5.75
N ARG A 44 -15.13 -1.53 6.42
CA ARG A 44 -14.66 -2.56 7.35
C ARG A 44 -15.75 -2.84 8.38
N LYS A 45 -16.29 -4.07 8.39
CA LYS A 45 -17.00 -4.58 9.57
C LYS A 45 -15.95 -5.17 10.52
N PRO A 46 -15.90 -4.76 11.80
CA PRO A 46 -15.06 -5.44 12.77
C PRO A 46 -15.53 -6.89 12.92
N SER A 47 -14.60 -7.84 12.79
CA SER A 47 -14.81 -9.26 13.00
C SER A 47 -15.05 -9.54 14.49
N ILE A 48 -16.30 -9.44 14.90
CA ILE A 48 -16.76 -9.96 16.19
C ILE A 48 -16.99 -11.46 16.02
N LEU A 49 -16.11 -12.26 16.61
CA LEU A 49 -16.37 -13.67 16.92
C LEU A 49 -17.67 -13.78 17.72
N LYS A 50 -18.73 -14.32 17.11
CA LYS A 50 -19.95 -14.73 17.81
C LYS A 50 -20.21 -16.20 17.52
N GLY A 51 -20.21 -16.97 18.60
CA GLY A 51 -20.31 -18.42 18.61
C GLY A 51 -21.57 -18.98 18.00
N ASP A 52 -21.42 -20.22 17.53
CA ASP A 52 -22.41 -21.04 16.88
C ASP A 52 -23.67 -21.22 17.73
N LYS A 53 -24.82 -20.86 17.16
CA LYS A 53 -26.13 -21.35 17.60
C LYS A 53 -26.55 -22.49 16.68
N LYS A 54 -26.67 -23.68 17.27
CA LYS A 54 -27.23 -24.91 16.68
C LYS A 54 -28.59 -24.65 16.03
N GLY A 55 -28.70 -24.93 14.74
CA GLY A 55 -29.95 -25.18 14.05
C GLY A 55 -30.34 -26.66 14.16
N THR A 56 -31.55 -26.91 14.65
CA THR A 56 -32.21 -28.22 14.68
C THR A 56 -32.81 -28.54 13.31
N GLU A 57 -32.40 -29.66 12.70
CA GLU A 57 -33.15 -30.30 11.62
C GLU A 57 -33.55 -31.74 11.99
N HIS A 58 -34.84 -32.00 11.79
CA HIS A 58 -35.48 -33.31 11.87
C HIS A 58 -35.00 -34.23 10.74
N LYS A 59 -34.62 -35.47 11.06
CA LYS A 59 -34.80 -36.61 10.14
C LYS A 59 -35.15 -37.90 10.90
N LYS A 60 -36.05 -38.65 10.27
CA LYS A 60 -36.78 -39.84 10.72
C LYS A 60 -35.88 -41.07 10.88
N GLY A 61 -36.30 -41.98 11.76
CA GLY A 61 -35.51 -43.11 12.25
C GLY A 61 -35.48 -44.37 11.38
N ARG A 62 -34.82 -45.43 11.89
CA ARG A 62 -35.32 -46.83 12.03
C ARG A 62 -34.23 -47.80 12.56
N LYS A 63 -34.49 -48.33 13.77
CA LYS A 63 -34.29 -49.69 14.35
C LYS A 63 -32.94 -50.42 14.52
N SER A 64 -32.91 -51.09 15.70
CA SER A 64 -32.23 -52.33 16.16
C SER A 64 -30.82 -52.20 16.76
N ALA A 65 -30.66 -52.37 18.09
CA ALA A 65 -30.41 -53.63 18.85
C ALA A 65 -28.87 -53.88 18.94
N ASP A 66 -28.19 -54.20 20.04
CA ASP A 66 -28.48 -54.68 21.38
C ASP A 66 -27.23 -54.44 22.28
N PHE A 67 -27.40 -54.44 23.62
CA PHE A 67 -26.48 -54.87 24.70
C PHE A 67 -24.97 -54.50 24.62
N ILE A 68 -24.33 -53.86 25.62
CA ILE A 68 -24.09 -54.31 27.02
C ILE A 68 -23.85 -53.09 27.94
N LYS A 69 -24.30 -53.23 29.20
CA LYS A 69 -24.21 -52.31 30.36
C LYS A 69 -22.80 -52.19 30.96
N GLU A 70 -22.43 -50.95 31.36
CA GLU A 70 -21.90 -50.42 32.66
C GLU A 70 -21.07 -51.30 33.64
N PRO A 71 -20.39 -50.78 34.71
CA PRO A 71 -20.48 -49.43 35.34
C PRO A 71 -19.11 -48.76 35.70
N VAL A 72 -19.04 -47.43 35.87
CA VAL A 72 -19.13 -46.61 37.12
C VAL A 72 -18.09 -46.93 38.21
N SER A 73 -17.29 -45.90 38.58
CA SER A 73 -17.11 -45.49 40.00
C SER A 73 -16.54 -44.07 40.08
N ALA A 74 -17.34 -43.19 40.68
CA ALA A 74 -16.95 -41.92 41.23
C ALA A 74 -16.17 -42.14 42.55
N GLU A 75 -15.43 -41.14 43.02
CA GLU A 75 -15.55 -40.50 44.35
C GLU A 75 -14.53 -39.32 44.44
N GLY A 76 -14.98 -38.12 44.81
CA GLY A 76 -14.12 -37.04 45.34
C GLY A 76 -14.01 -37.17 46.87
N PRO A 77 -13.88 -36.08 47.68
CA PRO A 77 -13.32 -34.75 47.43
C PRO A 77 -12.44 -34.19 48.59
N MET A 78 -11.92 -32.96 48.41
CA MET A 78 -11.70 -31.85 49.38
C MET A 78 -10.74 -31.94 50.60
N ALA A 79 -9.82 -30.96 50.68
CA ALA A 79 -9.58 -29.98 51.77
C ALA A 79 -8.32 -29.15 51.40
N VAL A 80 -8.38 -27.87 50.97
CA VAL A 80 -8.56 -26.60 51.71
C VAL A 80 -7.81 -26.53 53.05
N HIS A 81 -6.67 -25.82 53.06
CA HIS A 81 -6.27 -24.88 54.13
C HIS A 81 -5.13 -23.95 53.63
N ASP A 82 -5.37 -22.65 53.76
CA ASP A 82 -4.45 -21.49 53.70
C ASP A 82 -4.81 -20.62 54.95
N PRO A 83 -4.05 -19.59 55.37
CA PRO A 83 -2.60 -19.35 55.32
C PRO A 83 -2.00 -18.71 56.63
N GLU A 84 -0.67 -18.49 56.62
CA GLU A 84 0.14 -17.42 57.28
C GLU A 84 0.29 -17.33 58.83
N PRO A 85 1.20 -16.50 59.42
CA PRO A 85 2.49 -15.92 58.97
C PRO A 85 3.62 -15.97 60.05
N ILE A 86 4.91 -15.90 59.69
CA ILE A 86 5.99 -15.48 60.63
C ILE A 86 7.09 -14.68 59.93
N GLU A 87 7.20 -13.41 60.30
CA GLU A 87 8.43 -12.58 60.37
C GLU A 87 8.49 -12.00 61.81
N PRO A 88 9.55 -11.32 62.29
CA PRO A 88 10.88 -11.04 61.72
C PRO A 88 12.03 -11.38 62.70
N ASN A 89 13.30 -11.25 62.29
CA ASN A 89 14.30 -10.79 63.25
C ASN A 89 15.47 -10.01 62.64
N SER A 90 15.68 -8.84 63.23
CA SER A 90 16.75 -7.87 63.08
C SER A 90 17.98 -8.22 63.92
N HIS A 91 19.16 -7.68 63.56
CA HIS A 91 20.28 -7.14 64.37
C HIS A 91 21.51 -7.12 63.44
N ALA A 92 21.96 -6.00 62.87
CA ALA A 92 22.60 -4.82 63.46
C ALA A 92 23.87 -5.16 64.26
N ASP A 93 25.04 -4.89 63.67
CA ASP A 93 26.19 -4.40 64.44
C ASP A 93 27.04 -3.42 63.60
N GLN A 94 27.54 -2.42 64.29
CA GLN A 94 28.10 -1.17 63.81
C GLN A 94 29.63 -1.23 63.72
N ASN A 95 30.24 -0.44 62.83
CA ASN A 95 31.40 0.38 63.19
C ASN A 95 31.68 1.51 62.17
N GLN A 96 31.99 2.67 62.73
CA GLN A 96 32.11 4.00 62.13
C GLN A 96 33.54 4.36 61.68
N ALA A 97 33.59 5.30 60.71
CA ALA A 97 34.51 6.43 60.53
C ALA A 97 36.03 6.16 60.38
N SER A 98 36.75 6.73 59.40
CA SER A 98 36.90 8.18 59.20
C SER A 98 37.59 8.49 57.86
N GLN A 99 37.19 9.59 57.21
CA GLN A 99 38.02 10.39 56.28
C GLN A 99 38.86 11.39 57.11
N PRO A 100 39.98 11.93 56.60
CA PRO A 100 39.87 13.25 55.98
C PRO A 100 40.87 13.59 54.84
N SER A 101 40.50 14.68 54.14
CA SER A 101 41.33 15.75 53.56
C SER A 101 41.96 15.62 52.17
N THR A 102 41.43 16.45 51.26
CA THR A 102 42.14 17.16 50.19
C THR A 102 43.08 18.24 50.75
N PRO A 103 44.08 18.69 49.96
CA PRO A 103 44.05 20.11 49.56
C PRO A 103 44.57 20.43 48.13
N ALA A 104 44.07 21.57 47.64
CA ALA A 104 44.65 22.57 46.70
C ALA A 104 44.95 22.15 45.24
N LYS A 105 44.26 22.73 44.24
CA LYS A 105 44.44 24.07 43.62
C LYS A 105 45.76 24.24 42.85
N SER A 106 45.67 24.22 41.52
CA SER A 106 46.46 25.07 40.62
C SER A 106 45.70 25.34 39.31
N THR A 107 45.24 26.57 39.14
CA THR A 107 44.93 27.26 37.86
C THR A 107 46.16 28.10 37.45
N PRO A 108 46.17 28.88 36.34
CA PRO A 108 45.92 28.58 34.92
C PRO A 108 47.07 29.12 34.03
N TRP A 109 47.23 28.68 32.77
CA TRP A 109 48.04 29.43 31.78
C TRP A 109 47.16 30.00 30.67
N LYS A 110 47.07 31.34 30.61
CA LYS A 110 46.62 32.13 29.47
C LYS A 110 47.85 32.77 28.82
N SER A 111 47.88 32.79 27.49
CA SER A 111 48.47 33.86 26.66
C SER A 111 47.66 33.82 25.35
N ALA A 112 46.66 34.68 25.16
CA ALA A 112 46.72 36.09 24.75
C ALA A 112 47.13 36.27 23.28
N ASN A 113 46.08 36.29 22.44
CA ASN A 113 45.80 37.02 21.19
C ASN A 113 46.94 37.74 20.44
N ASN A 114 46.93 37.59 19.10
CA ASN A 114 46.61 38.74 18.25
C ASN A 114 46.07 38.36 16.86
N SER A 115 45.24 39.28 16.39
CA SER A 115 44.31 39.32 15.27
C SER A 115 44.87 39.16 13.84
N THR A 116 43.96 38.66 12.98
CA THR A 116 43.72 38.98 11.56
C THR A 116 44.83 38.71 10.55
N ASP A 117 44.63 37.69 9.70
CA ASP A 117 44.66 37.91 8.25
C ASP A 117 43.80 36.87 7.51
N SER A 118 43.17 37.35 6.43
CA SER A 118 42.35 36.60 5.51
C SER A 118 43.20 35.65 4.68
N SER A 119 42.84 34.38 4.60
CA SER A 119 43.18 33.54 3.45
C SER A 119 42.30 32.30 3.42
N GLN A 120 41.35 32.35 2.50
CA GLN A 120 40.86 31.25 1.66
C GLN A 120 41.11 29.83 2.22
N SER A 121 40.15 29.31 2.99
CA SER A 121 40.00 27.87 3.11
C SER A 121 39.38 27.37 1.81
N GLU A 122 40.20 26.75 0.99
CA GLU A 122 39.77 25.95 -0.15
C GLU A 122 38.65 24.99 0.27
N ASN A 123 37.61 24.89 -0.57
CA ASN A 123 36.55 23.90 -0.45
C ASN A 123 37.16 22.49 -0.36
N LEU A 124 37.23 21.92 0.85
CA LEU A 124 37.34 20.48 0.99
C LEU A 124 36.05 19.86 0.42
N PRO A 125 36.15 18.81 -0.42
CA PRO A 125 34.97 18.10 -0.89
C PRO A 125 34.20 17.57 0.32
N THR A 126 32.88 17.75 0.30
CA THR A 126 31.93 17.27 1.31
C THR A 126 32.30 15.85 1.73
N GLN A 127 32.71 15.70 2.98
CA GLN A 127 33.03 14.43 3.60
C GLN A 127 31.79 13.53 3.52
N ASP A 128 31.85 12.45 2.77
CA ASP A 128 30.72 11.53 2.60
C ASP A 128 30.24 11.02 3.97
N GLU A 129 29.09 11.52 4.46
CA GLU A 129 28.57 11.19 5.78
C GLU A 129 27.84 9.84 5.74
N TYR A 130 28.49 8.79 6.21
CA TYR A 130 27.90 7.45 6.35
C TYR A 130 27.41 7.22 7.79
N SER A 131 26.22 6.64 7.92
CA SER A 131 25.78 6.00 9.16
C SER A 131 26.34 4.58 9.23
N TRP A 132 27.02 4.24 10.33
CA TRP A 132 27.60 2.90 10.51
C TRP A 132 26.80 2.09 11.52
N PHE A 133 26.50 0.85 11.17
CA PHE A 133 25.76 -0.09 12.02
C PHE A 133 26.62 -1.30 12.31
N LYS A 134 26.92 -1.53 13.59
CA LYS A 134 27.55 -2.77 14.04
C LYS A 134 26.49 -3.83 14.31
N VAL A 135 26.50 -4.90 13.52
CA VAL A 135 25.46 -5.93 13.51
C VAL A 135 26.07 -7.34 13.56
N SER A 136 25.28 -8.29 14.05
CA SER A 136 25.69 -9.67 14.21
C SER A 136 25.50 -10.44 12.90
N PRO A 137 26.55 -11.04 12.30
CA PRO A 137 26.38 -11.82 11.08
C PRO A 137 25.43 -13.00 11.29
N ARG A 138 25.39 -13.60 12.50
CA ARG A 138 24.51 -14.74 12.78
C ARG A 138 23.04 -14.35 12.67
N HIS A 139 22.66 -13.18 13.19
CA HIS A 139 21.29 -12.68 13.08
C HIS A 139 20.94 -12.34 11.63
N LEU A 140 21.84 -11.66 10.91
CA LEU A 140 21.64 -11.34 9.49
C LEU A 140 21.45 -12.61 8.64
N MET A 141 22.36 -13.59 8.74
CA MET A 141 22.30 -14.83 7.95
C MET A 141 21.09 -15.70 8.31
N LEU A 142 20.60 -15.62 9.55
CA LEU A 142 19.39 -16.34 9.96
C LEU A 142 18.13 -15.68 9.39
N ALA A 143 18.08 -14.35 9.41
CA ALA A 143 16.92 -13.57 9.01
C ALA A 143 16.76 -13.38 7.49
N SER A 144 17.87 -13.44 6.74
CA SER A 144 17.93 -13.03 5.35
C SER A 144 18.76 -14.02 4.51
N PRO A 145 18.15 -14.66 3.50
CA PRO A 145 18.88 -15.44 2.50
C PRO A 145 19.95 -14.62 1.78
N HIS A 146 19.64 -13.35 1.46
CA HIS A 146 20.59 -12.42 0.84
C HIS A 146 21.85 -12.25 1.70
N PHE A 147 21.72 -11.89 2.99
CA PHE A 147 22.88 -11.76 3.86
C PHE A 147 23.58 -13.11 4.11
N LYS A 148 22.84 -14.21 4.15
CA LYS A 148 23.42 -15.56 4.23
C LYS A 148 24.34 -15.84 3.05
N GLU A 149 23.89 -15.56 1.84
CA GLU A 149 24.71 -15.72 0.64
C GLU A 149 25.95 -14.81 0.68
N THR A 150 25.75 -13.51 0.93
CA THR A 150 26.81 -12.49 1.00
C THR A 150 27.90 -12.84 2.02
N LEU A 151 27.54 -13.44 3.16
CA LEU A 151 28.47 -13.75 4.26
C LEU A 151 29.07 -15.17 4.23
N THR A 152 28.53 -16.10 3.45
CA THR A 152 28.96 -17.52 3.42
C THR A 152 29.74 -17.94 2.18
N LYS A 153 29.41 -17.46 0.98
CA LYS A 153 30.04 -17.91 -0.29
C LYS A 153 30.81 -16.78 -0.96
N GLY A 154 32.14 -16.89 -1.11
CA GLY A 154 32.95 -16.02 -2.00
C GLY A 154 33.01 -14.50 -1.70
N GLY A 155 31.99 -13.91 -1.08
CA GLY A 155 31.80 -12.48 -0.80
C GLY A 155 32.69 -11.95 0.32
N ARG A 156 33.25 -12.84 1.16
CA ARG A 156 34.36 -12.45 2.04
C ARG A 156 35.51 -11.80 1.26
N LYS A 157 35.80 -12.24 0.04
CA LYS A 157 36.92 -11.66 -0.73
C LYS A 157 36.63 -10.28 -1.33
N ALA A 158 35.37 -9.86 -1.44
CA ALA A 158 34.97 -8.56 -2.00
C ALA A 158 34.69 -7.48 -0.92
N HIS A 159 34.39 -7.90 0.31
CA HIS A 159 33.90 -7.03 1.40
C HIS A 159 34.78 -7.04 2.67
N ILE A 160 35.98 -7.62 2.61
CA ILE A 160 36.99 -7.52 3.68
C ILE A 160 37.88 -6.32 3.38
N LEU A 161 37.65 -5.21 4.09
CA LEU A 161 38.55 -4.07 4.17
C LEU A 161 38.46 -3.53 5.58
N ASP A 162 39.13 -4.18 6.54
CA ASP A 162 39.81 -3.43 7.58
C ASP A 162 40.89 -4.26 8.28
N SER A 163 41.90 -3.59 8.82
CA SER A 163 43.01 -4.17 9.59
C SER A 163 42.57 -4.96 10.83
N ASP A 164 41.29 -4.81 11.24
CA ASP A 164 40.70 -5.36 12.46
C ASP A 164 39.90 -6.66 12.24
N GLY A 165 39.71 -7.11 10.99
CA GLY A 165 39.03 -8.37 10.68
C GLY A 165 37.50 -8.34 10.73
N CYS A 166 36.88 -7.15 10.65
CA CYS A 166 35.44 -7.00 10.45
C CYS A 166 35.07 -7.06 8.97
N ILE A 167 33.83 -7.47 8.66
CA ILE A 167 33.28 -7.43 7.28
C ILE A 167 32.51 -6.13 7.12
N THR A 168 32.84 -5.34 6.10
CA THR A 168 32.22 -4.04 5.85
C THR A 168 31.37 -4.11 4.58
N ILE A 169 30.07 -3.84 4.70
CA ILE A 169 29.11 -3.81 3.58
C ILE A 169 28.67 -2.36 3.39
N ARG A 170 28.75 -1.86 2.15
CA ARG A 170 28.28 -0.53 1.80
C ARG A 170 26.89 -0.61 1.20
N GLU A 171 25.99 0.24 1.69
CA GLU A 171 24.58 0.31 1.33
C GLU A 171 24.23 1.75 0.94
N ASP A 172 24.63 2.11 -0.28
CA ASP A 172 24.38 3.45 -0.83
C ASP A 172 22.92 3.60 -1.28
N GLY A 173 22.38 4.81 -1.14
CA GLY A 173 21.01 5.14 -1.53
C GLY A 173 19.94 4.55 -0.60
N ARG A 174 20.31 4.15 0.63
CA ARG A 174 19.39 3.61 1.62
C ARG A 174 19.13 4.62 2.73
N ASP A 175 17.91 4.64 3.23
CA ASP A 175 17.53 5.49 4.36
C ASP A 175 18.07 4.91 5.68
N PRO A 176 18.94 5.63 6.42
CA PRO A 176 19.55 5.13 7.65
C PRO A 176 18.54 4.78 8.75
N ASP A 177 17.42 5.51 8.84
CA ASP A 177 16.40 5.26 9.85
C ASP A 177 15.60 3.99 9.52
N ALA A 178 15.25 3.78 8.25
CA ALA A 178 14.65 2.53 7.80
C ALA A 178 15.59 1.33 8.03
N MET A 179 16.90 1.53 7.80
CA MET A 179 17.90 0.50 8.09
C MET A 179 17.97 0.19 9.59
N LEU A 180 18.05 1.22 10.43
CA LEU A 180 18.07 1.06 11.90
C LEU A 180 16.84 0.28 12.37
N LEU A 181 15.67 0.61 11.82
CA LEU A 181 14.41 -0.05 12.14
C LEU A 181 14.45 -1.53 11.80
N LEU A 182 14.84 -1.88 10.56
CA LEU A 182 14.97 -3.27 10.13
C LEU A 182 16.01 -4.04 10.97
N MET A 183 17.17 -3.42 11.25
CA MET A 183 18.21 -4.04 12.05
C MET A 183 17.74 -4.32 13.48
N ASN A 184 16.98 -3.41 14.10
CA ASN A 184 16.39 -3.67 15.41
C ASN A 184 15.40 -4.83 15.40
N VAL A 185 14.61 -4.98 14.33
CA VAL A 185 13.71 -6.14 14.17
C VAL A 185 14.51 -7.44 14.03
N ILE A 186 15.48 -7.50 13.11
CA ILE A 186 16.34 -8.68 12.88
C ILE A 186 17.07 -9.13 14.16
N HIS A 187 17.50 -8.18 14.99
CA HIS A 187 18.22 -8.47 16.24
C HIS A 187 17.29 -8.67 17.46
N GLY A 188 15.97 -8.75 17.25
CA GLY A 188 15.01 -8.96 18.33
C GLY A 188 14.94 -7.82 19.35
N ARG A 189 15.42 -6.62 19.01
CA ARG A 189 15.41 -5.41 19.87
C ARG A 189 14.04 -4.74 19.81
N THR A 190 12.99 -5.50 20.08
CA THR A 190 11.59 -5.10 19.87
C THR A 190 11.16 -3.84 20.63
N ARG A 191 11.81 -3.53 21.77
CA ARG A 191 11.59 -2.29 22.54
C ARG A 191 12.07 -1.02 21.82
N MET A 192 13.04 -1.17 20.91
CA MET A 192 13.58 -0.06 20.10
C MET A 192 12.80 0.14 18.80
N VAL A 193 11.82 -0.72 18.53
CA VAL A 193 11.00 -0.68 17.31
C VAL A 193 9.71 0.08 17.63
N PRO A 194 9.49 1.29 17.08
CA PRO A 194 8.24 2.02 17.25
C PRO A 194 7.05 1.21 16.75
N ARG A 195 5.90 1.40 17.39
CA ARG A 195 4.64 0.75 16.98
C ARG A 195 3.87 1.55 15.93
N GLU A 196 4.23 2.81 15.75
CA GLU A 196 3.64 3.73 14.80
C GLU A 196 4.75 4.30 13.94
N ILE A 197 4.57 4.23 12.63
CA ILE A 197 5.47 4.81 11.63
C ILE A 197 4.63 5.43 10.52
N THR A 198 5.23 6.29 9.70
CA THR A 198 4.54 6.85 8.53
C THR A 198 4.44 5.84 7.40
N LEU A 199 3.50 6.02 6.47
CA LEU A 199 3.40 5.21 5.25
C LEU A 199 4.71 5.25 4.44
N GLU A 200 5.36 6.41 4.38
CA GLU A 200 6.65 6.55 3.73
C GLU A 200 7.74 5.70 4.40
N MET A 201 7.85 5.74 5.73
CA MET A 201 8.81 4.90 6.45
C MET A 201 8.52 3.41 6.23
N LEU A 202 7.24 3.02 6.23
CA LEU A 202 6.83 1.65 5.93
C LEU A 202 7.23 1.23 4.50
N ALA A 203 7.05 2.10 3.51
CA ALA A 203 7.49 1.86 2.14
C ALA A 203 9.02 1.77 2.00
N LYS A 204 9.78 2.61 2.72
CA LYS A 204 11.25 2.51 2.80
C LYS A 204 11.70 1.18 3.40
N VAL A 205 11.07 0.73 4.49
CA VAL A 205 11.32 -0.60 5.07
C VAL A 205 10.97 -1.70 4.06
N ALA A 206 9.85 -1.58 3.33
CA ALA A 206 9.46 -2.54 2.31
C ALA A 206 10.52 -2.70 1.21
N VAL A 207 11.18 -1.61 0.78
CA VAL A 207 12.34 -1.67 -0.14
C VAL A 207 13.47 -2.51 0.43
N LEU A 208 13.82 -2.32 1.71
CA LEU A 208 14.88 -3.10 2.35
C LEU A 208 14.48 -4.58 2.51
N VAL A 209 13.22 -4.84 2.85
CA VAL A 209 12.67 -6.18 3.07
C VAL A 209 12.68 -6.99 1.78
N ASP A 210 12.31 -6.37 0.66
CA ASP A 210 12.36 -6.99 -0.66
C ASP A 210 13.80 -7.31 -1.08
N VAL A 211 14.70 -6.32 -0.97
CA VAL A 211 16.13 -6.47 -1.32
C VAL A 211 16.81 -7.55 -0.48
N TYR A 212 16.61 -7.54 0.83
CA TYR A 212 17.24 -8.50 1.74
C TYR A 212 16.42 -9.78 1.91
N GLN A 213 15.27 -9.90 1.25
CA GLN A 213 14.42 -11.10 1.26
C GLN A 213 14.09 -11.58 2.69
N CYS A 214 13.69 -10.66 3.57
CA CYS A 214 13.49 -10.93 5.00
C CYS A 214 12.07 -10.62 5.51
N SER A 215 11.07 -10.79 4.64
CA SER A 215 9.65 -10.49 4.93
C SER A 215 9.11 -11.23 6.16
N GLU A 216 9.51 -12.48 6.38
CA GLU A 216 9.08 -13.28 7.53
C GLU A 216 9.43 -12.63 8.87
N VAL A 217 10.63 -12.06 8.97
CA VAL A 217 11.15 -11.48 10.22
C VAL A 217 10.44 -10.18 10.58
N VAL A 218 9.89 -9.47 9.60
CA VAL A 218 9.15 -8.22 9.79
C VAL A 218 7.63 -8.40 9.86
N ALA A 219 7.10 -9.60 9.58
CA ALA A 219 5.66 -9.83 9.42
C ALA A 219 4.80 -9.32 10.59
N VAL A 220 5.21 -9.59 11.83
CA VAL A 220 4.48 -9.10 13.01
C VAL A 220 4.49 -7.58 13.11
N PHE A 221 5.60 -6.95 12.75
CA PHE A 221 5.72 -5.49 12.83
C PHE A 221 5.01 -4.80 11.67
N SER A 222 5.07 -5.35 10.45
CA SER A 222 4.33 -4.80 9.31
C SER A 222 2.83 -4.79 9.56
N ASP A 223 2.27 -5.86 10.15
CA ASP A 223 0.86 -5.90 10.55
C ASP A 223 0.50 -4.81 11.54
N ILE A 224 1.34 -4.61 12.57
CA ILE A 224 1.13 -3.57 13.58
C ILE A 224 1.19 -2.18 12.94
N TRP A 225 2.20 -1.93 12.10
CA TRP A 225 2.37 -0.64 11.44
C TRP A 225 1.20 -0.33 10.51
N ILE A 226 0.79 -1.28 9.66
CA ILE A 226 -0.34 -1.15 8.74
C ILE A 226 -1.63 -0.83 9.49
N GLN A 227 -1.91 -1.54 10.59
CA GLN A 227 -3.10 -1.31 11.40
C GLN A 227 -3.13 0.06 12.09
N ARG A 228 -1.95 0.64 12.35
CA ARG A 228 -1.79 1.91 13.08
C ARG A 228 -1.45 3.11 12.20
N LEU A 229 -1.45 2.96 10.88
CA LEU A 229 -1.32 4.09 9.97
C LEU A 229 -2.46 5.08 10.23
N THR A 230 -2.09 6.32 10.57
CA THR A 230 -3.04 7.40 10.85
C THR A 230 -3.61 8.00 9.58
N VAL A 231 -2.89 7.86 8.47
CA VAL A 231 -3.36 8.29 7.15
C VAL A 231 -4.46 7.34 6.66
N PRO A 232 -5.61 7.85 6.19
CA PRO A 232 -6.65 7.00 5.63
C PRO A 232 -6.14 6.30 4.37
N PHE A 233 -6.71 5.14 4.07
CA PHE A 233 -6.43 4.47 2.80
C PHE A 233 -6.86 5.38 1.64
N PRO A 234 -6.00 5.59 0.60
CA PRO A 234 -6.31 6.48 -0.50
C PRO A 234 -7.56 6.04 -1.25
N ASN A 235 -8.42 6.99 -1.60
CA ASN A 235 -9.57 6.79 -2.48
C ASN A 235 -9.35 7.36 -3.90
N THR A 236 -8.19 7.97 -4.11
CA THR A 236 -7.82 8.66 -5.34
C THR A 236 -6.38 8.34 -5.74
N TYR A 237 -6.13 8.43 -7.04
CA TYR A 237 -4.79 8.35 -7.62
C TYR A 237 -3.90 9.46 -7.05
N SER A 238 -2.89 9.03 -6.30
CA SER A 238 -2.03 9.89 -5.48
C SER A 238 -0.69 9.21 -5.22
N ARG A 239 0.29 9.93 -4.68
CA ARG A 239 1.57 9.34 -4.26
C ARG A 239 1.36 8.21 -3.27
N ASP A 240 0.48 8.42 -2.29
CA ASP A 240 0.22 7.45 -1.24
C ASP A 240 -0.40 6.17 -1.78
N LEU A 241 -1.19 6.24 -2.87
CA LEU A 241 -1.71 5.06 -3.55
C LEU A 241 -0.57 4.18 -4.10
N ILE A 242 0.45 4.79 -4.71
CA ILE A 242 1.61 4.06 -5.23
C ILE A 242 2.40 3.41 -4.09
N LEU A 243 2.57 4.13 -2.97
CA LEU A 243 3.18 3.56 -1.76
C LEU A 243 2.38 2.37 -1.24
N TRP A 244 1.05 2.45 -1.25
CA TRP A 244 0.17 1.36 -0.83
C TRP A 244 0.25 0.13 -1.73
N ILE A 245 0.29 0.31 -3.07
CA ILE A 245 0.52 -0.79 -4.02
C ILE A 245 1.82 -1.52 -3.66
N TRP A 246 2.90 -0.76 -3.42
CA TRP A 246 4.20 -1.32 -3.06
C TRP A 246 4.20 -2.03 -1.70
N VAL A 247 3.67 -1.39 -0.66
CA VAL A 247 3.57 -1.95 0.70
C VAL A 247 2.74 -3.23 0.69
N ALA A 248 1.59 -3.21 0.01
CA ALA A 248 0.69 -4.36 -0.04
C ALA A 248 1.29 -5.53 -0.84
N TRP A 249 2.06 -5.22 -1.88
CA TRP A 249 2.84 -6.21 -2.63
C TRP A 249 3.87 -6.92 -1.74
N VAL A 250 4.78 -6.17 -1.10
CA VAL A 250 5.87 -6.73 -0.30
C VAL A 250 5.37 -7.49 0.93
N PHE A 251 4.40 -6.94 1.65
CA PHE A 251 3.90 -7.52 2.90
C PHE A 251 2.69 -8.45 2.70
N ARG A 252 2.40 -8.84 1.46
CA ARG A 252 1.36 -9.81 1.11
C ARG A 252 -0.02 -9.45 1.69
N LYS A 253 -0.51 -8.26 1.34
CA LYS A 253 -1.81 -7.73 1.75
C LYS A 253 -2.79 -7.74 0.58
N PRO A 254 -3.49 -8.87 0.33
CA PRO A 254 -4.28 -9.05 -0.89
C PRO A 254 -5.44 -8.06 -0.99
N GLU A 255 -6.14 -7.78 0.11
CA GLU A 255 -7.26 -6.84 0.11
C GLU A 255 -6.81 -5.41 -0.21
N GLU A 256 -5.75 -4.94 0.45
CA GLU A 256 -5.16 -3.63 0.21
C GLU A 256 -4.56 -3.51 -1.19
N PHE A 257 -3.92 -4.57 -1.70
CA PHE A 257 -3.35 -4.60 -3.04
C PHE A 257 -4.43 -4.54 -4.12
N GLN A 258 -5.47 -5.36 -4.00
CA GLN A 258 -6.60 -5.36 -4.92
C GLN A 258 -7.28 -3.98 -4.92
N LEU A 259 -7.57 -3.42 -3.75
CA LEU A 259 -8.21 -2.10 -3.68
C LEU A 259 -7.33 -0.99 -4.26
N ALA A 260 -6.02 -0.97 -3.95
CA ALA A 260 -5.12 0.06 -4.44
C ALA A 260 -4.96 0.00 -5.98
N THR A 261 -4.83 -1.21 -6.53
CA THR A 261 -4.69 -1.41 -7.97
C THR A 261 -5.99 -1.12 -8.73
N GLN A 262 -7.16 -1.41 -8.14
CA GLN A 262 -8.46 -1.00 -8.70
C GLN A 262 -8.57 0.53 -8.85
N ILE A 263 -8.14 1.27 -7.83
CA ILE A 263 -8.16 2.75 -7.89
C ILE A 263 -7.21 3.25 -8.98
N ALA A 264 -6.01 2.67 -9.07
CA ALA A 264 -5.03 3.02 -10.10
C ALA A 264 -5.57 2.75 -11.51
N LEU A 265 -6.10 1.56 -11.75
CA LEU A 265 -6.77 1.15 -12.99
C LEU A 265 -7.84 2.16 -13.43
N CYS A 266 -8.71 2.57 -12.51
CA CYS A 266 -9.80 3.49 -12.81
C CYS A 266 -9.32 4.93 -13.08
N GLN A 267 -8.27 5.39 -12.41
CA GLN A 267 -7.98 6.83 -12.30
C GLN A 267 -6.67 7.26 -12.96
N THR A 268 -5.71 6.36 -13.19
CA THR A 268 -4.43 6.70 -13.80
C THR A 268 -4.63 7.02 -15.29
N PRO A 269 -4.05 8.13 -15.79
CA PRO A 269 -4.23 8.57 -17.17
C PRO A 269 -3.28 7.90 -18.19
N GLY A 270 -2.56 6.86 -17.79
CA GLY A 270 -1.51 6.20 -18.56
C GLY A 270 -0.83 5.10 -17.72
N PRO A 271 0.38 4.66 -18.12
CA PRO A 271 1.17 3.73 -17.32
C PRO A 271 1.41 4.26 -15.90
N LEU A 272 1.32 3.36 -14.92
CA LEU A 272 1.52 3.71 -13.51
C LEU A 272 2.97 4.18 -13.27
N PRO A 273 3.20 5.39 -12.75
CA PRO A 273 4.55 5.80 -12.38
C PRO A 273 4.98 5.05 -11.12
N THR A 274 6.15 4.44 -11.16
CA THR A 274 6.69 3.66 -10.03
C THR A 274 7.26 4.54 -8.93
N LEU A 275 7.53 5.81 -9.21
CA LEU A 275 8.23 6.73 -8.30
C LEU A 275 9.59 6.18 -7.83
N GLY A 276 10.24 5.35 -8.64
CA GLY A 276 11.50 4.69 -8.27
C GLY A 276 11.34 3.50 -7.32
N LEU A 277 10.11 3.08 -7.01
CA LEU A 277 9.86 1.86 -6.25
C LEU A 277 9.98 0.62 -7.16
N PRO A 278 10.44 -0.53 -6.63
CA PRO A 278 10.59 -1.76 -7.41
C PRO A 278 9.26 -2.51 -7.56
N ILE A 279 8.22 -1.82 -8.02
CA ILE A 279 6.94 -2.44 -8.36
C ILE A 279 7.16 -3.36 -9.58
N PRO A 280 6.72 -4.63 -9.55
CA PRO A 280 6.93 -5.53 -10.68
C PRO A 280 6.31 -5.00 -11.96
N GLN A 281 7.04 -5.14 -13.08
CA GLN A 281 6.59 -4.64 -14.38
C GLN A 281 5.24 -5.24 -14.79
N LYS A 282 5.01 -6.54 -14.47
CA LYS A 282 3.73 -7.22 -14.70
C LYS A 282 2.54 -6.50 -14.05
N VAL A 283 2.71 -5.93 -12.84
CA VAL A 283 1.65 -5.15 -12.17
C VAL A 283 1.32 -3.89 -12.99
N ILE A 284 2.36 -3.17 -13.44
CA ILE A 284 2.24 -1.92 -14.18
C ILE A 284 1.56 -2.17 -15.54
N ASP A 285 2.02 -3.19 -16.25
CA ASP A 285 1.53 -3.55 -17.58
C ASP A 285 0.07 -4.01 -17.50
N THR A 286 -0.28 -4.90 -16.57
CA THR A 286 -1.66 -5.39 -16.42
C THR A 286 -2.64 -4.27 -16.07
N ILE A 287 -2.25 -3.31 -15.21
CA ILE A 287 -3.09 -2.14 -14.92
C ILE A 287 -3.31 -1.31 -16.20
N ASP A 288 -2.26 -1.04 -16.96
CA ASP A 288 -2.37 -0.20 -18.16
C ASP A 288 -3.11 -0.89 -19.31
N GLU A 289 -2.93 -2.21 -19.47
CA GLU A 289 -3.67 -3.05 -20.43
C GLU A 289 -5.17 -3.05 -20.12
N GLN A 290 -5.56 -3.40 -18.89
CA GLN A 290 -6.98 -3.42 -18.50
C GLN A 290 -7.62 -2.02 -18.61
N ARG A 291 -6.87 -0.95 -18.30
CA ARG A 291 -7.30 0.44 -18.52
C ARG A 291 -7.60 0.69 -20.00
N LYS A 292 -6.67 0.35 -20.89
CA LYS A 292 -6.82 0.53 -22.34
C LYS A 292 -7.99 -0.27 -22.89
N ASP A 293 -8.11 -1.53 -22.49
CA ASP A 293 -9.17 -2.43 -22.96
C ASP A 293 -10.55 -1.95 -22.53
N SER A 294 -10.69 -1.47 -21.29
CA SER A 294 -11.96 -0.94 -20.79
C SER A 294 -12.35 0.36 -21.49
N ILE A 295 -11.38 1.23 -21.79
CA ILE A 295 -11.63 2.45 -22.57
C ILE A 295 -12.01 2.10 -24.02
N ASP A 296 -11.30 1.16 -24.66
CA ASP A 296 -11.59 0.75 -26.03
C ASP A 296 -12.98 0.12 -26.15
N GLN A 297 -13.42 -0.69 -25.19
CA GLN A 297 -14.78 -1.24 -25.14
C GLN A 297 -15.86 -0.14 -25.12
N ILE A 298 -15.66 0.94 -24.33
CA ILE A 298 -16.59 2.08 -24.34
C ILE A 298 -16.61 2.76 -25.71
N VAL A 299 -15.43 3.01 -26.28
CA VAL A 299 -15.31 3.68 -27.58
C VAL A 299 -15.96 2.82 -28.67
N GLU A 300 -15.64 1.53 -28.72
CA GLU A 300 -16.21 0.56 -29.64
C GLU A 300 -17.72 0.51 -29.55
N HIS A 301 -18.28 0.44 -28.34
CA HIS A 301 -19.72 0.45 -28.12
C HIS A 301 -20.40 1.71 -28.69
N LEU A 302 -19.83 2.90 -28.46
CA LEU A 302 -20.37 4.14 -29.00
C LEU A 302 -20.33 4.19 -30.53
N HIS A 303 -19.28 3.63 -31.14
CA HIS A 303 -19.20 3.50 -32.60
C HIS A 303 -20.20 2.47 -33.14
N GLY A 304 -20.41 1.36 -32.42
CA GLY A 304 -21.45 0.36 -32.70
C GLY A 304 -22.85 0.96 -32.70
N LEU A 305 -23.24 1.62 -31.60
CA LEU A 305 -24.53 2.32 -31.51
C LEU A 305 -24.75 3.33 -32.64
N ARG A 306 -23.69 4.06 -33.02
CA ARG A 306 -23.74 4.99 -34.14
C ARG A 306 -24.01 4.27 -35.47
N GLN A 307 -23.43 3.10 -35.68
CA GLN A 307 -23.70 2.27 -36.85
C GLN A 307 -25.12 1.70 -36.82
N ASP A 308 -25.57 1.21 -35.67
CA ASP A 308 -26.91 0.64 -35.50
C ASP A 308 -28.02 1.66 -35.77
N PHE A 309 -27.82 2.92 -35.34
CA PHE A 309 -28.75 4.02 -35.67
C PHE A 309 -28.67 4.46 -37.14
N LEU A 310 -27.55 4.25 -37.82
CA LEU A 310 -27.46 4.51 -39.26
C LEU A 310 -28.21 3.45 -40.07
N GLU A 311 -28.08 2.19 -39.65
CA GLU A 311 -28.71 1.02 -40.30
C GLU A 311 -30.15 0.77 -39.84
N GLN A 312 -30.62 1.51 -38.83
CA GLN A 312 -31.95 1.41 -38.22
C GLN A 312 -32.22 0.09 -37.48
N GLN A 313 -31.18 -0.63 -37.02
CA GLN A 313 -31.33 -1.90 -36.30
C GLN A 313 -31.92 -1.71 -34.89
N GLU A 314 -31.59 -0.61 -34.22
CA GLU A 314 -31.96 -0.32 -32.81
C GLU A 314 -32.99 0.81 -32.68
N SER A 315 -33.70 1.13 -33.76
CA SER A 315 -34.61 2.29 -33.81
C SER A 315 -36.08 1.89 -33.88
N CYS A 316 -36.93 2.62 -33.17
CA CYS A 316 -38.38 2.40 -33.23
C CYS A 316 -39.05 3.09 -34.43
N SER A 317 -38.38 4.06 -35.08
CA SER A 317 -38.83 4.73 -36.30
C SER A 317 -37.66 5.39 -37.01
N PHE A 318 -37.83 5.73 -38.29
CA PHE A 318 -36.85 6.46 -39.08
C PHE A 318 -36.44 7.79 -38.42
N GLU A 319 -37.41 8.56 -37.90
CA GLU A 319 -37.16 9.81 -37.19
C GLU A 319 -36.37 9.57 -35.91
N CYS A 320 -36.71 8.51 -35.16
CA CYS A 320 -35.97 8.16 -33.95
C CYS A 320 -34.51 7.81 -34.27
N SER A 321 -34.28 6.98 -35.27
CA SER A 321 -32.93 6.61 -35.71
C SER A 321 -32.13 7.83 -36.13
N SER A 322 -32.73 8.70 -36.96
CA SER A 322 -32.09 9.91 -37.47
C SER A 322 -31.72 10.89 -36.35
N MET A 323 -32.62 11.09 -35.39
CA MET A 323 -32.40 12.00 -34.26
C MET A 323 -31.34 11.45 -33.30
N LEU A 324 -31.38 10.16 -32.97
CA LEU A 324 -30.39 9.53 -32.09
C LEU A 324 -29.01 9.46 -32.75
N PHE A 325 -28.93 9.07 -34.03
CA PHE A 325 -27.71 9.07 -34.82
C PHE A 325 -27.06 10.47 -34.85
N GLY A 326 -27.86 11.49 -35.17
CA GLY A 326 -27.39 12.87 -35.23
C GLY A 326 -26.89 13.36 -33.87
N ALA A 327 -27.67 13.15 -32.81
CA ALA A 327 -27.28 13.55 -31.46
C ALA A 327 -26.01 12.85 -30.98
N LEU A 328 -25.92 11.52 -31.15
CA LEU A 328 -24.74 10.75 -30.77
C LEU A 328 -23.51 11.19 -31.56
N THR A 329 -23.62 11.35 -32.88
CA THR A 329 -22.52 11.80 -33.74
C THR A 329 -22.00 13.18 -33.32
N ILE A 330 -22.89 14.12 -33.04
CA ILE A 330 -22.51 15.47 -32.56
C ILE A 330 -21.81 15.38 -31.20
N GLU A 331 -22.35 14.62 -30.24
CA GLU A 331 -21.78 14.51 -28.89
C GLU A 331 -20.45 13.75 -28.87
N MET A 332 -20.26 12.75 -29.74
CA MET A 332 -18.99 12.06 -29.95
C MET A 332 -17.95 12.99 -30.59
N HIS A 333 -18.33 13.79 -31.59
CA HIS A 333 -17.44 14.78 -32.20
C HIS A 333 -16.95 15.80 -31.17
N ARG A 334 -17.85 16.33 -30.34
CA ARG A 334 -17.52 17.29 -29.26
C ARG A 334 -16.52 16.74 -28.24
N ARG A 335 -16.45 15.42 -28.09
CA ARG A 335 -15.56 14.72 -27.14
C ARG A 335 -14.30 14.16 -27.80
N ASN A 336 -14.06 14.47 -29.07
CA ASN A 336 -12.96 13.93 -29.86
C ASN A 336 -12.95 12.39 -29.96
N LEU A 337 -14.12 11.76 -29.96
CA LEU A 337 -14.29 10.32 -30.17
C LEU A 337 -14.47 9.95 -31.66
N LEU A 338 -14.41 10.96 -32.55
CA LEU A 338 -14.47 10.82 -34.00
C LEU A 338 -13.22 11.47 -34.64
N PRO A 339 -12.51 10.78 -35.56
CA PRO A 339 -12.66 9.36 -35.91
C PRO A 339 -12.36 8.45 -34.71
N ARG A 340 -12.60 7.13 -34.83
CA ARG A 340 -12.39 6.18 -33.71
C ARG A 340 -10.98 6.36 -33.14
N THR A 341 -10.92 6.78 -31.88
CA THR A 341 -9.67 6.87 -31.12
C THR A 341 -9.14 5.47 -30.86
N ALA A 342 -7.84 5.28 -31.02
CA ALA A 342 -7.19 4.01 -30.76
C ALA A 342 -6.28 4.10 -29.52
N SER A 343 -6.02 2.95 -28.91
CA SER A 343 -4.98 2.75 -27.89
C SER A 343 -3.67 3.46 -28.30
N PRO A 344 -2.96 4.15 -27.37
CA PRO A 344 -2.95 3.96 -25.90
C PRO A 344 -3.80 4.94 -25.07
N PHE A 345 -4.64 5.77 -25.72
CA PHE A 345 -5.47 6.79 -25.07
C PHE A 345 -4.69 7.67 -24.05
N PRO A 346 -3.65 8.40 -24.50
CA PRO A 346 -2.81 9.17 -23.60
C PRO A 346 -3.60 10.26 -22.88
N GLY A 347 -3.44 10.35 -21.56
CA GLY A 347 -4.13 11.34 -20.73
C GLY A 347 -5.54 10.94 -20.30
N ALA A 348 -6.09 9.85 -20.85
CA ALA A 348 -7.43 9.36 -20.54
C ALA A 348 -7.37 8.27 -19.47
N SER A 349 -8.08 8.50 -18.37
CA SER A 349 -8.39 7.45 -17.40
C SER A 349 -9.79 6.92 -17.63
N PHE A 350 -10.05 5.67 -17.25
CA PHE A 350 -11.36 5.06 -17.34
C PHE A 350 -12.44 5.94 -16.69
N ALA A 351 -12.21 6.41 -15.47
CA ALA A 351 -13.14 7.27 -14.74
C ALA A 351 -13.46 8.58 -15.49
N LYS A 352 -12.46 9.22 -16.12
CA LYS A 352 -12.67 10.44 -16.92
C LYS A 352 -13.48 10.16 -18.19
N VAL A 353 -13.21 9.04 -18.86
CA VAL A 353 -13.95 8.62 -20.05
C VAL A 353 -15.41 8.33 -19.68
N VAL A 354 -15.65 7.53 -18.64
CA VAL A 354 -17.00 7.24 -18.14
C VAL A 354 -17.75 8.53 -17.79
N GLN A 355 -17.12 9.45 -17.04
CA GLN A 355 -17.74 10.72 -16.71
C GLN A 355 -18.09 11.54 -17.96
N SER A 356 -17.18 11.58 -18.95
CA SER A 356 -17.41 12.28 -20.22
C SER A 356 -18.58 11.67 -21.00
N VAL A 357 -18.66 10.34 -21.06
CA VAL A 357 -19.68 9.59 -21.80
C VAL A 357 -21.05 9.68 -21.12
N ARG A 358 -21.11 9.63 -19.79
CA ARG A 358 -22.36 9.87 -19.02
C ARG A 358 -22.96 11.27 -19.23
N LEU A 359 -22.15 12.23 -19.67
CA LEU A 359 -22.62 13.59 -20.02
C LEU A 359 -23.18 13.70 -21.44
N ILE A 360 -23.23 12.62 -22.23
CA ILE A 360 -23.81 12.63 -23.58
C ILE A 360 -25.29 12.97 -23.49
N ARG A 361 -25.67 14.05 -24.20
CA ARG A 361 -27.05 14.55 -24.16
C ARG A 361 -27.95 13.78 -25.11
N SER A 362 -29.15 13.48 -24.65
CA SER A 362 -30.20 12.89 -25.49
C SER A 362 -31.06 13.99 -26.12
N PRO A 363 -31.49 13.83 -27.38
CA PRO A 363 -32.42 14.75 -28.00
C PRO A 363 -33.82 14.61 -27.39
N THR A 364 -34.57 15.70 -27.38
CA THR A 364 -35.98 15.72 -26.98
C THR A 364 -36.83 16.16 -28.16
N TRP A 365 -37.74 15.29 -28.61
CA TRP A 365 -38.65 15.58 -29.71
C TRP A 365 -40.01 14.94 -29.45
N CYS A 366 -41.05 15.42 -30.15
CA CYS A 366 -42.36 14.78 -30.18
C CYS A 366 -42.61 14.17 -31.56
N PRO A 367 -43.13 12.94 -31.63
CA PRO A 367 -43.66 12.40 -32.89
C PRO A 367 -44.87 13.23 -33.32
N VAL A 368 -44.93 13.63 -34.59
CA VAL A 368 -46.14 14.27 -35.14
C VAL A 368 -47.16 13.16 -35.39
N ALA A 369 -48.18 13.07 -34.54
CA ALA A 369 -49.35 12.24 -34.83
C ALA A 369 -50.11 12.88 -36.00
N GLY A 370 -50.37 12.12 -37.06
CA GLY A 370 -51.08 12.59 -38.24
C GLY A 370 -52.44 13.22 -37.89
N TRP A 371 -52.73 14.33 -38.56
CA TRP A 371 -53.95 15.15 -38.48
C TRP A 371 -54.24 15.79 -37.10
N VAL A 372 -53.86 17.07 -37.03
CA VAL A 372 -54.14 18.10 -36.02
C VAL A 372 -55.53 18.00 -35.40
N SER A 373 -55.57 17.57 -34.13
CA SER A 373 -56.55 18.06 -33.17
C SER A 373 -55.86 19.12 -32.31
N PHE A 374 -56.43 20.32 -32.24
CA PHE A 374 -55.91 21.49 -31.50
C PHE A 374 -55.78 21.32 -29.97
N ASN A 375 -55.86 20.08 -29.46
CA ASN A 375 -55.81 19.75 -28.04
C ASN A 375 -54.94 18.51 -27.73
N SER A 376 -54.09 18.06 -28.66
CA SER A 376 -53.21 16.92 -28.39
C SER A 376 -51.99 17.36 -27.57
N THR A 377 -51.90 16.87 -26.33
CA THR A 377 -50.69 17.01 -25.52
C THR A 377 -49.54 16.26 -26.19
N CYS A 378 -48.55 16.99 -26.65
CA CYS A 378 -47.28 16.50 -27.20
C CYS A 378 -46.60 15.59 -26.16
N ARG A 379 -46.57 14.27 -26.37
CA ARG A 379 -45.79 13.36 -25.52
C ARG A 379 -44.38 13.26 -26.09
N ALA A 380 -43.38 13.64 -25.30
CA ALA A 380 -41.98 13.49 -25.67
C ALA A 380 -41.66 12.03 -25.99
N HIS A 381 -40.86 11.83 -27.02
CA HIS A 381 -40.40 10.52 -27.44
C HIS A 381 -39.54 9.87 -26.34
N GLY A 382 -39.71 8.56 -26.13
CA GLY A 382 -39.17 7.86 -24.96
C GLY A 382 -37.75 7.28 -25.10
N CYS A 383 -37.19 7.26 -26.31
CA CYS A 383 -35.81 6.82 -26.56
C CYS A 383 -34.82 7.92 -26.18
N ILE A 384 -33.85 7.56 -25.34
CA ILE A 384 -32.76 8.41 -24.88
C ILE A 384 -31.46 7.61 -24.99
N LEU A 385 -30.35 8.27 -25.32
CA LEU A 385 -29.04 7.62 -25.54
C LEU A 385 -28.53 6.91 -24.29
N SER A 386 -28.80 7.45 -23.10
CA SER A 386 -28.32 6.87 -21.84
C SER A 386 -28.82 5.44 -21.62
N LYS A 387 -30.03 5.09 -22.08
CA LYS A 387 -30.56 3.72 -22.02
C LYS A 387 -29.72 2.69 -22.79
N PHE A 388 -28.99 3.13 -23.81
CA PHE A 388 -28.12 2.28 -24.63
C PHE A 388 -26.67 2.30 -24.14
N ILE A 389 -26.25 3.39 -23.49
CA ILE A 389 -24.87 3.64 -23.06
C ILE A 389 -24.62 3.13 -21.64
N ASP A 390 -25.52 3.44 -20.71
CA ASP A 390 -25.35 3.15 -19.28
C ASP A 390 -25.16 1.66 -18.99
N PRO A 391 -25.87 0.70 -19.63
CA PRO A 391 -25.67 -0.73 -19.34
C PRO A 391 -24.23 -1.22 -19.58
N VAL A 392 -23.56 -0.72 -20.61
CA VAL A 392 -22.17 -1.09 -20.90
C VAL A 392 -21.22 -0.46 -19.90
N ILE A 393 -21.46 0.79 -19.49
CA ILE A 393 -20.66 1.45 -18.45
C ILE A 393 -20.82 0.73 -17.12
N GLU A 394 -22.05 0.41 -16.72
CA GLU A 394 -22.34 -0.28 -15.46
C GLU A 394 -21.74 -1.69 -15.43
N GLY A 395 -21.79 -2.42 -16.57
CA GLY A 395 -21.10 -3.71 -16.71
C GLY A 395 -19.59 -3.59 -16.53
N LEU A 396 -18.96 -2.64 -17.22
CA LEU A 396 -17.51 -2.40 -17.09
C LEU A 396 -17.13 -1.97 -15.67
N GLU A 397 -17.88 -1.06 -15.04
CA GLU A 397 -17.64 -0.63 -13.65
C GLU A 397 -17.76 -1.80 -12.65
N HIS A 398 -18.63 -2.77 -12.91
CA HIS A 398 -18.77 -3.97 -12.10
C HIS A 398 -17.61 -4.95 -12.31
N ASP A 399 -17.16 -5.11 -13.56
CA ASP A 399 -16.14 -6.10 -13.95
C ASP A 399 -14.71 -5.60 -13.69
N LEU A 400 -14.52 -4.28 -13.57
CA LEU A 400 -13.26 -3.62 -13.20
C LEU A 400 -12.91 -3.88 -11.73
N ALA A 401 -12.43 -5.09 -11.45
CA ALA A 401 -11.81 -5.46 -10.20
C ALA A 401 -10.31 -5.12 -10.21
N GLY A 402 -9.75 -4.86 -9.03
CA GLY A 402 -8.30 -4.76 -8.89
C GLY A 402 -7.61 -6.11 -9.05
N LEU A 403 -6.29 -6.07 -9.17
CA LEU A 403 -5.48 -7.25 -9.43
C LEU A 403 -5.37 -8.11 -8.16
N GLU A 404 -5.43 -9.43 -8.31
CA GLU A 404 -5.15 -10.37 -7.21
C GLU A 404 -3.65 -10.64 -7.11
N LEU A 405 -3.11 -10.67 -5.89
CA LEU A 405 -1.67 -10.92 -5.66
C LEU A 405 -1.21 -12.25 -6.28
N ASN A 406 -2.03 -13.28 -6.19
CA ASN A 406 -1.69 -14.64 -6.62
C ASN A 406 -1.63 -14.78 -8.15
N ASP A 407 -2.30 -13.92 -8.91
CA ASP A 407 -2.32 -13.99 -10.39
C ASP A 407 -1.04 -13.39 -11.02
N ILE A 408 -0.32 -12.59 -10.23
CA ILE A 408 0.87 -11.87 -10.68
C ILE A 408 2.15 -12.66 -10.43
N GLU A 409 2.19 -13.52 -9.41
CA GLU A 409 3.36 -14.31 -9.03
C GLU A 409 3.84 -15.33 -10.08
#